data_AF-A0AA43RI48-F1
#
_entry.id   AF-A0AA43RI48-F1
#
_cell.length_a   1.000
_cell.length_b   1.000
_cell.length_c   1.000
_cell.angle_alpha   90.00
_cell.angle_beta   90.00
_cell.angle_gamma   90.00
#
_symmetry.space_group_name_H-M   'P 1'
#
loop_
_entity.id
_entity.type
_entity.pdbx_description
1 polymer ?
#
loop_
_entity_poly.entity_id
_entity_poly.type
_entity_poly.pdbx_seq_one_letter_code
_entity_poly.pdbx_strand_id
1 'polypeptide(L)'
;MGLDSFIFKISRPEHLDKECYSVKEIESLGLTSIALHSMAQGNKNNLHSCAKECSVENLYYDLEKIRAEYSLSENAYIGAFLGDGSIVVTDFTDSGDSTRVSISKEAIKGKFILRQTDRCYVFRREKVQQWYKNYPISNFFAMRVGPTENTVYYPVDEELASEFNDCFNENIPTKAMPEGTGLFYYEWF
;
A
#
# COMPACT_ATOMS: atom_id res chain seq x y z
N MET A 1 3.74 7.83 -17.01
CA MET A 1 4.91 7.73 -16.10
C MET A 1 5.17 6.25 -15.92
N GLY A 2 6.43 5.80 -16.00
CA GLY A 2 6.74 4.38 -15.80
C GLY A 2 6.53 3.98 -14.34
N LEU A 3 6.10 2.74 -14.13
CA LEU A 3 5.91 2.14 -12.82
C LEU A 3 7.25 1.64 -12.26
N ASP A 4 7.46 1.85 -10.97
CA ASP A 4 8.52 1.18 -10.23
C ASP A 4 8.03 -0.23 -9.87
N SER A 5 8.84 -1.23 -10.22
CA SER A 5 8.51 -2.64 -10.05
C SER A 5 9.42 -3.26 -9.01
N PHE A 6 8.86 -4.16 -8.19
CA PHE A 6 9.54 -4.77 -7.05
C PHE A 6 9.28 -6.26 -7.00
N ILE A 7 10.31 -7.00 -6.57
CA ILE A 7 10.12 -8.32 -5.98
C ILE A 7 10.31 -8.19 -4.48
N PHE A 8 9.29 -8.57 -3.73
CA PHE A 8 9.30 -8.63 -2.28
C PHE A 8 9.27 -10.06 -1.80
N LYS A 9 10.06 -10.34 -0.78
CA LYS A 9 9.83 -11.46 0.11
C LYS A 9 8.93 -10.99 1.24
N ILE A 10 7.76 -11.61 1.38
CA ILE A 10 6.82 -11.31 2.45
C ILE A 10 6.78 -12.48 3.41
N SER A 11 6.86 -12.20 4.71
CA SER A 11 6.82 -13.22 5.75
C SER A 11 5.87 -12.85 6.87
N ARG A 12 5.21 -13.88 7.41
CA ARG A 12 4.30 -13.77 8.54
C ARG A 12 5.09 -13.35 9.77
N PRO A 13 4.66 -12.28 10.47
CA PRO A 13 5.37 -11.82 11.65
C PRO A 13 5.13 -12.79 12.81
N GLU A 14 6.19 -13.05 13.57
CA GLU A 14 6.12 -13.77 14.83
C GLU A 14 5.67 -12.82 15.96
N HIS A 15 5.01 -13.35 16.98
CA HIS A 15 4.73 -12.65 18.26
C HIS A 15 3.96 -11.31 18.17
N LEU A 16 2.85 -11.28 17.41
CA LEU A 16 1.83 -10.23 17.56
C LEU A 16 0.76 -10.64 18.58
N ASP A 17 0.99 -10.32 19.85
CA ASP A 17 0.19 -10.81 20.97
C ASP A 17 -0.75 -9.75 21.60
N LYS A 18 -0.67 -8.48 21.18
CA LYS A 18 -1.61 -7.44 21.63
C LYS A 18 -2.93 -7.53 20.87
N GLU A 19 -4.01 -7.13 21.55
CA GLU A 19 -5.33 -7.01 20.92
C GLU A 19 -5.38 -5.90 19.86
N CYS A 20 -4.68 -4.79 20.10
CA CYS A 20 -4.59 -3.66 19.19
C CYS A 20 -3.19 -3.03 19.24
N TYR A 21 -2.69 -2.63 18.07
CA TYR A 21 -1.43 -1.90 17.90
C TYR A 21 -1.71 -0.54 17.29
N SER A 22 -0.93 0.48 17.61
CA SER A 22 -0.90 1.69 16.77
C SER A 22 -0.09 1.47 15.50
N VAL A 23 -0.42 2.17 14.41
CA VAL A 23 0.36 2.10 13.15
C VAL A 23 1.86 2.37 13.37
N LYS A 24 2.20 3.29 14.29
CA LYS A 24 3.60 3.58 14.66
C LYS A 24 4.30 2.42 15.35
N GLU A 25 3.58 1.65 16.17
CA GLU A 25 4.16 0.45 16.79
C GLU A 25 4.44 -0.61 15.74
N ILE A 26 3.53 -0.82 14.79
CA ILE A 26 3.75 -1.75 13.66
C ILE A 26 4.99 -1.34 12.85
N GLU A 27 5.10 -0.06 12.47
CA GLU A 27 6.27 0.47 11.77
C GLU A 27 7.56 0.30 12.58
N SER A 28 7.51 0.53 13.89
CA SER A 28 8.67 0.39 14.78
C SER A 28 9.20 -1.05 14.88
N LEU A 29 8.33 -2.03 14.62
CA LEU A 29 8.68 -3.45 14.54
C LEU A 29 9.22 -3.86 13.16
N GLY A 30 9.37 -2.91 12.22
CA GLY A 30 9.78 -3.20 10.84
C GLY A 30 8.70 -3.94 10.05
N LEU A 31 7.43 -3.78 10.44
CA LEU A 31 6.29 -4.45 9.81
C LEU A 31 5.50 -3.46 8.94
N THR A 32 4.81 -4.01 7.95
CA THR A 32 3.84 -3.30 7.11
C THR A 32 2.43 -3.68 7.54
N SER A 33 1.51 -2.73 7.62
CA SER A 33 0.07 -2.99 7.79
C SER A 33 -0.73 -2.49 6.60
N ILE A 34 -1.71 -3.27 6.14
CA ILE A 34 -2.69 -2.86 5.14
C ILE A 34 -4.09 -3.16 5.67
N ALA A 35 -4.97 -2.15 5.65
CA ALA A 35 -6.35 -2.30 6.09
C ALA A 35 -7.11 -3.29 5.20
N LEU A 36 -7.86 -4.21 5.81
CA LEU A 36 -8.59 -5.22 5.05
C LEU A 36 -9.68 -4.62 4.17
N HIS A 37 -10.30 -3.52 4.59
CA HIS A 37 -11.37 -2.87 3.82
C HIS A 37 -10.85 -2.20 2.54
N SER A 38 -9.56 -1.86 2.46
CA SER A 38 -8.95 -1.24 1.27
C SER A 38 -8.36 -2.25 0.28
N MET A 39 -8.37 -3.55 0.60
CA MET A 39 -7.81 -4.61 -0.26
C MET A 39 -8.89 -5.30 -1.09
N ALA A 40 -8.61 -5.48 -2.38
CA ALA A 40 -9.36 -6.38 -3.24
C ALA A 40 -9.27 -7.83 -2.73
N GLN A 41 -10.31 -8.64 -2.97
CA GLN A 41 -10.38 -10.02 -2.46
C GLN A 41 -9.22 -10.89 -2.97
N GLY A 42 -8.79 -10.70 -4.22
CA GLY A 42 -7.62 -11.41 -4.77
C GLY A 42 -6.35 -11.14 -3.95
N ASN A 43 -6.09 -9.88 -3.60
CA ASN A 43 -4.93 -9.52 -2.80
C ASN A 43 -4.98 -10.10 -1.37
N LYS A 44 -6.18 -10.17 -0.76
CA LYS A 44 -6.38 -10.87 0.52
C LYS A 44 -5.98 -12.34 0.42
N ASN A 45 -6.46 -13.02 -0.61
CA ASN A 45 -6.16 -14.44 -0.82
C ASN A 45 -4.65 -14.66 -1.02
N ASN A 46 -4.00 -13.80 -1.80
CA ASN A 46 -2.56 -13.88 -2.09
C ASN A 46 -1.71 -13.74 -0.82
N LEU A 47 -2.07 -12.83 0.09
CA LEU A 47 -1.29 -12.54 1.29
C LEU A 47 -1.66 -13.40 2.50
N HIS A 48 -2.80 -14.08 2.50
CA HIS A 48 -3.35 -14.79 3.67
C HIS A 48 -2.35 -15.74 4.36
N SER A 49 -1.56 -16.48 3.57
CA SER A 49 -0.54 -17.39 4.12
C SER A 49 0.66 -16.67 4.73
N CYS A 50 0.98 -15.46 4.28
CA CYS A 50 2.19 -14.73 4.62
C CYS A 50 1.94 -13.50 5.51
N ALA A 51 0.69 -13.22 5.83
CA ALA A 51 0.29 -12.15 6.74
C ALA A 51 -0.33 -12.71 8.02
N LYS A 52 -0.35 -11.88 9.05
CA LYS A 52 -1.15 -12.09 10.25
C LYS A 52 -2.21 -11.01 10.34
N GLU A 53 -3.41 -11.39 10.70
CA GLU A 53 -4.48 -10.44 10.91
C GLU A 53 -4.44 -9.87 12.34
N CYS A 54 -4.52 -8.56 12.49
CA CYS A 54 -4.65 -7.91 13.79
C CYS A 54 -5.38 -6.56 13.69
N SER A 55 -5.85 -6.06 14.83
CA SER A 55 -6.41 -4.72 14.93
C SER A 55 -5.29 -3.68 14.98
N VAL A 56 -5.38 -2.66 14.14
CA VAL A 56 -4.42 -1.55 14.11
C VAL A 56 -5.16 -0.22 14.19
N GLU A 57 -4.80 0.63 15.14
CA GLU A 57 -5.22 2.03 15.19
C GLU A 57 -4.45 2.82 14.12
N ASN A 58 -5.15 3.14 13.04
CA ASN A 58 -4.70 3.98 11.94
C ASN A 58 -5.08 5.44 12.17
N LEU A 59 -4.35 6.32 11.49
CA LEU A 59 -4.60 7.75 11.47
C LEU A 59 -5.08 8.15 10.08
N TYR A 60 -6.31 8.65 10.00
CA TYR A 60 -6.93 9.13 8.77
C TYR A 60 -7.09 10.64 8.80
N TYR A 61 -7.16 11.26 7.63
CA TYR A 61 -7.58 12.66 7.52
C TYR A 61 -9.08 12.74 7.74
N ASP A 62 -9.49 13.56 8.70
CA ASP A 62 -10.90 13.84 8.98
C ASP A 62 -11.45 14.80 7.91
N LEU A 63 -11.75 14.25 6.73
CA LEU A 63 -12.19 15.02 5.58
C LEU A 63 -13.56 15.66 5.82
N GLU A 64 -14.44 15.03 6.58
CA GLU A 64 -15.74 15.60 6.96
C GLU A 64 -15.55 16.88 7.79
N LYS A 65 -14.66 16.84 8.79
CA LYS A 65 -14.35 18.02 9.60
C LYS A 65 -13.63 19.10 8.79
N ILE A 66 -12.74 18.74 7.87
CA ILE A 66 -12.12 19.71 6.95
C ILE A 66 -13.20 20.36 6.08
N ARG A 67 -14.12 19.58 5.50
CA ARG A 67 -15.22 20.12 4.69
C ARG A 67 -16.08 21.09 5.48
N ALA A 68 -16.42 20.75 6.72
CA ALA A 68 -17.20 21.63 7.59
C ALA A 68 -16.46 22.93 7.96
N GLU A 69 -15.17 22.86 8.33
CA GLU A 69 -14.39 24.04 8.75
C GLU A 69 -14.11 25.02 7.60
N TYR A 70 -14.01 24.51 6.37
CA TYR A 70 -13.72 25.31 5.18
C TYR A 70 -14.91 25.50 4.24
N SER A 71 -16.13 25.14 4.67
CA SER A 71 -17.36 25.25 3.89
C SER A 71 -17.26 24.61 2.49
N LEU A 72 -16.62 23.45 2.41
CA LEU A 72 -16.47 22.69 1.16
C LEU A 72 -17.63 21.70 0.99
N SER A 73 -17.89 21.35 -0.26
CA SER A 73 -18.93 20.37 -0.61
C SER A 73 -18.58 18.95 -0.14
N GLU A 74 -19.59 18.07 -0.14
CA GLU A 74 -19.41 16.64 0.11
C GLU A 74 -18.55 15.94 -0.95
N ASN A 75 -18.35 16.57 -2.11
CA ASN A 75 -17.51 16.05 -3.19
C ASN A 75 -16.04 16.48 -3.07
N ALA A 76 -15.71 17.39 -2.15
CA ALA A 76 -14.35 17.84 -1.96
C ALA A 76 -13.43 16.69 -1.55
N TYR A 77 -12.24 16.58 -2.13
CA TYR A 77 -11.31 15.47 -1.88
C TYR A 77 -9.87 15.97 -1.73
N ILE A 78 -9.02 15.15 -1.12
CA ILE A 78 -7.59 15.47 -1.02
C ILE A 78 -6.95 15.27 -2.39
N GLY A 79 -6.62 16.37 -3.06
CA GLY A 79 -6.07 16.37 -4.41
C GLY A 79 -4.54 16.33 -4.46
N ALA A 80 -3.86 16.70 -3.37
CA ALA A 80 -2.40 16.62 -3.29
C ALA A 80 -1.89 16.46 -1.86
N PHE A 81 -0.77 15.75 -1.76
CA PHE A 81 0.07 15.65 -0.56
C PHE A 81 1.39 16.38 -0.84
N LEU A 82 1.73 17.37 -0.01
CA LEU A 82 2.93 18.18 -0.19
C LEU A 82 4.07 17.67 0.68
N GLY A 83 5.31 17.89 0.23
CA GLY A 83 6.51 17.35 0.88
C GLY A 83 6.78 17.88 2.29
N ASP A 84 6.16 19.01 2.67
CA ASP A 84 6.20 19.56 4.03
C ASP A 84 5.18 18.89 4.98
N GLY A 85 4.34 17.98 4.46
CA GLY A 85 3.27 17.29 5.17
C GLY A 85 1.95 18.05 5.22
N SER A 86 1.81 19.15 4.49
CA SER A 86 0.51 19.78 4.22
C SER A 86 -0.25 19.02 3.12
N ILE A 87 -1.56 19.25 3.05
CA ILE A 87 -2.43 18.68 2.00
C ILE A 87 -3.20 19.78 1.29
N VAL A 88 -3.58 19.53 0.05
CA VAL A 88 -4.51 20.38 -0.70
C VAL A 88 -5.83 19.63 -0.87
N VAL A 89 -6.91 20.23 -0.37
CA VAL A 89 -8.27 19.75 -0.61
C VAL A 89 -8.85 20.54 -1.77
N THR A 90 -9.32 19.82 -2.79
CA THR A 90 -9.93 20.38 -3.99
C THR A 90 -11.42 20.11 -3.96
N ASP A 91 -12.20 21.15 -4.21
CA ASP A 91 -13.64 21.09 -4.35
C ASP A 91 -14.04 21.63 -5.72
N PHE A 92 -14.71 20.80 -6.53
CA PHE A 92 -15.18 21.19 -7.86
C PHE A 92 -16.62 21.66 -7.78
N THR A 93 -16.88 22.80 -8.42
CA THR A 93 -18.25 23.26 -8.65
C THR A 93 -18.82 22.58 -9.89
N ASP A 94 -20.15 22.54 -9.99
CA ASP A 94 -20.84 22.02 -11.19
C ASP A 94 -20.50 22.80 -12.47
N SER A 95 -19.97 24.03 -12.34
CA SER A 95 -19.47 24.84 -13.46
C SER A 95 -18.09 24.40 -13.98
N GLY A 96 -17.42 23.46 -13.30
CA GLY A 96 -16.06 23.02 -13.61
C GLY A 96 -14.96 23.88 -12.98
N ASP A 97 -15.30 24.92 -12.24
CA ASP A 97 -14.35 25.69 -11.43
C ASP A 97 -13.93 24.86 -10.21
N SER A 98 -12.73 25.14 -9.67
CA SER A 98 -12.26 24.44 -8.48
C SER A 98 -11.80 25.42 -7.41
N THR A 99 -12.30 25.23 -6.19
CA THR A 99 -11.73 25.85 -5.00
C THR A 99 -10.67 24.92 -4.43
N ARG A 100 -9.52 25.47 -4.02
CA ARG A 100 -8.43 24.70 -3.42
C ARG A 100 -8.06 25.31 -2.08
N VAL A 101 -8.07 24.48 -1.05
CA VAL A 101 -7.70 24.87 0.31
C VAL A 101 -6.46 24.09 0.71
N SER A 102 -5.42 24.81 1.13
CA SER A 102 -4.22 24.22 1.70
C SER A 102 -4.37 24.09 3.21
N ILE A 103 -4.14 22.89 3.75
CA ILE A 103 -4.21 22.58 5.18
C ILE A 103 -2.80 22.29 5.67
N SER A 104 -2.31 23.09 6.63
CA SER A 104 -0.95 22.90 7.16
C SER A 104 -0.83 21.61 7.97
N LYS A 105 0.40 21.08 8.02
CA LYS A 105 0.76 19.92 8.85
C LYS A 105 0.38 20.09 10.32
N GLU A 106 0.54 21.30 10.86
CA GLU A 106 0.20 21.63 12.25
C GLU A 106 -1.31 21.55 12.48
N ALA A 107 -2.10 22.11 11.57
CA ALA A 107 -3.56 22.07 11.63
C ALA A 107 -4.07 20.63 11.51
N ILE A 108 -3.51 19.85 10.58
CA ILE A 108 -3.79 18.41 10.43
C ILE A 108 -3.57 17.71 11.78
N LYS A 109 -2.36 17.78 12.32
CA LYS A 109 -1.99 17.08 13.56
C LYS A 109 -2.81 17.53 14.77
N GLY A 110 -3.19 18.81 14.82
CA GLY A 110 -3.93 19.37 15.95
C GLY A 110 -5.44 19.14 15.90
N LYS A 111 -6.03 19.02 14.71
CA LYS A 111 -7.50 19.08 14.54
C LYS A 111 -8.10 18.03 13.62
N PHE A 112 -7.40 17.62 12.56
CA PHE A 112 -7.98 16.89 11.43
C PHE A 112 -7.45 15.46 11.28
N ILE A 113 -7.04 14.86 12.40
CA ILE A 113 -6.72 13.43 12.47
C ILE A 113 -7.87 12.68 13.13
N LEU A 114 -8.46 11.76 12.37
CA LEU A 114 -9.37 10.74 12.86
C LEU A 114 -8.56 9.51 13.24
N ARG A 115 -8.77 8.98 14.45
CA ARG A 115 -8.23 7.69 14.86
C ARG A 115 -9.30 6.63 14.66
N GLN A 116 -8.94 5.59 13.92
CA GLN A 116 -9.85 4.47 13.67
C GLN A 116 -9.08 3.17 13.83
N THR A 117 -9.72 2.20 14.50
CA THR A 117 -9.17 0.84 14.60
C THR A 117 -9.72 0.02 13.44
N ASP A 118 -8.82 -0.49 12.61
CA ASP A 118 -9.16 -1.36 11.50
C ASP A 118 -8.60 -2.76 11.69
N ARG A 119 -9.30 -3.74 11.14
CA ARG A 119 -8.70 -5.05 10.89
C ARG A 119 -7.72 -4.92 9.74
N CYS A 120 -6.48 -5.30 9.97
CA CYS A 120 -5.38 -5.18 9.01
C CYS A 120 -4.70 -6.53 8.80
N TYR A 121 -4.12 -6.72 7.62
CA TYR A 121 -3.01 -7.64 7.45
C TYR A 121 -1.71 -6.97 7.81
N VAL A 122 -0.94 -7.63 8.67
CA VAL A 122 0.38 -7.22 9.09
C VAL A 122 1.39 -8.27 8.67
N PHE A 123 2.46 -7.82 8.04
CA PHE A 123 3.51 -8.67 7.51
C PHE A 123 4.86 -7.96 7.45
N ARG A 124 5.94 -8.75 7.46
CA ARG A 124 7.27 -8.24 7.15
C ARG A 124 7.47 -8.26 5.64
N ARG A 125 8.04 -7.20 5.09
CA ARG A 125 8.32 -7.06 3.66
C ARG A 125 9.79 -6.73 3.45
N GLU A 126 10.51 -7.61 2.76
CA GLU A 126 11.92 -7.47 2.42
C GLU A 126 12.06 -7.29 0.91
N LYS A 127 12.73 -6.22 0.48
CA LYS A 127 12.98 -5.95 -0.93
C LYS A 127 14.07 -6.89 -1.45
N VAL A 128 13.72 -7.73 -2.41
CA VAL A 128 14.65 -8.65 -3.08
C VAL A 128 15.27 -7.96 -4.29
N GLN A 129 14.44 -7.35 -5.13
CA GLN A 129 14.87 -6.70 -6.36
C GLN A 129 13.95 -5.52 -6.70
N GLN A 130 14.48 -4.55 -7.43
CA GLN A 130 13.75 -3.35 -7.84
C GLN A 130 14.18 -2.88 -9.22
N TRP A 131 13.23 -2.44 -10.03
CA TRP A 131 13.48 -1.80 -11.31
C TRP A 131 12.68 -0.50 -11.43
N TYR A 132 13.34 0.53 -11.95
CA TYR A 132 12.73 1.83 -12.17
C TYR A 132 12.23 1.91 -13.61
N LYS A 133 10.91 2.09 -13.79
CA LYS A 133 10.29 2.36 -15.10
C LYS A 133 10.66 1.33 -16.19
N ASN A 134 10.73 0.05 -15.84
CA ASN A 134 11.13 -1.03 -16.76
C ASN A 134 9.90 -1.75 -17.34
N TYR A 135 9.38 -1.22 -18.45
CA TYR A 135 8.18 -1.77 -19.11
C TYR A 135 8.32 -3.23 -19.58
N PRO A 136 9.47 -3.70 -20.11
CA PRO A 136 9.65 -5.13 -20.39
C PRO A 136 9.35 -6.05 -19.19
N ILE A 137 9.81 -5.67 -17.99
CA ILE A 137 9.57 -6.44 -16.76
C ILE A 137 8.10 -6.37 -16.35
N SER A 138 7.53 -5.16 -16.35
CA SER A 138 6.09 -4.97 -16.05
C SER A 138 5.20 -5.79 -16.99
N ASN A 139 5.48 -5.74 -18.29
CA ASN A 139 4.75 -6.52 -19.29
C ASN A 139 4.94 -8.03 -19.10
N PHE A 140 6.14 -8.48 -18.72
CA PHE A 140 6.38 -9.89 -18.44
C PHE A 140 5.42 -10.38 -17.34
N PHE A 141 5.35 -9.70 -16.20
CA PHE A 141 4.47 -10.09 -15.12
C PHE A 141 3.00 -9.94 -15.52
N ALA A 142 2.60 -8.83 -16.13
CA ALA A 142 1.21 -8.62 -16.55
C ALA A 142 0.67 -9.73 -17.48
N MET A 143 1.54 -10.32 -18.31
CA MET A 143 1.17 -11.45 -19.17
C MET A 143 0.97 -12.78 -18.41
N ARG A 144 1.58 -12.97 -17.23
CA ARG A 144 1.43 -14.22 -16.43
C ARG A 144 0.42 -14.09 -15.29
N VAL A 145 0.39 -12.94 -14.61
CA VAL A 145 -0.44 -12.73 -13.41
C VAL A 145 -1.72 -11.94 -13.68
N GLY A 146 -1.94 -11.53 -14.94
CA GLY A 146 -3.04 -10.67 -15.35
C GLY A 146 -2.71 -9.18 -15.19
N PRO A 147 -3.68 -8.28 -15.46
CA PRO A 147 -3.47 -6.84 -15.31
C PRO A 147 -2.91 -6.48 -13.94
N THR A 148 -1.77 -5.82 -13.93
CA THR A 148 -1.08 -5.41 -12.71
C THR A 148 -1.66 -4.10 -12.19
N GLU A 149 -2.00 -4.07 -10.91
CA GLU A 149 -2.55 -2.93 -10.19
C GLU A 149 -1.59 -2.52 -9.05
N ASN A 150 -1.48 -1.22 -8.79
CA ASN A 150 -0.46 -0.66 -7.89
C ASN A 150 -0.69 -0.95 -6.39
N THR A 151 -1.69 -1.75 -6.07
CA THR A 151 -2.10 -2.07 -4.70
C THR A 151 -2.13 -3.56 -4.43
N VAL A 152 -1.73 -4.39 -5.40
CA VAL A 152 -1.84 -5.86 -5.33
C VAL A 152 -0.47 -6.51 -5.28
N TYR A 153 -0.31 -7.46 -4.38
CA TYR A 153 0.86 -8.34 -4.33
C TYR A 153 0.54 -9.62 -5.11
N TYR A 154 1.25 -9.83 -6.21
CA TYR A 154 1.06 -10.97 -7.09
C TYR A 154 2.04 -12.08 -6.70
N PRO A 155 1.58 -13.28 -6.29
CA PRO A 155 2.46 -14.37 -5.93
C PRO A 155 3.40 -14.75 -7.08
N VAL A 156 4.66 -15.00 -6.76
CA VAL A 156 5.67 -15.52 -7.68
C VAL A 156 6.08 -16.89 -7.17
N ASP A 157 5.67 -17.93 -7.87
CA ASP A 157 6.06 -19.31 -7.59
C ASP A 157 7.42 -19.66 -8.24
N GLU A 158 7.85 -20.91 -8.05
CA GLU A 158 9.15 -21.39 -8.56
C GLU A 158 9.25 -21.34 -10.08
N GLU A 159 8.15 -21.69 -10.77
CA GLU A 159 8.10 -21.73 -12.24
C GLU A 159 8.22 -20.32 -12.81
N LEU A 160 7.41 -19.39 -12.29
CA LEU A 160 7.44 -18.00 -12.71
C LEU A 160 8.78 -17.33 -12.37
N ALA A 161 9.36 -17.63 -11.20
CA ALA A 161 10.67 -17.13 -10.82
C ALA A 161 11.78 -17.63 -11.75
N SER A 162 11.75 -18.91 -12.11
CA SER A 162 12.72 -19.49 -13.06
C SER A 162 12.58 -18.86 -14.44
N GLU A 163 11.35 -18.78 -14.97
CA GLU A 163 11.08 -18.16 -16.26
C GLU A 163 11.56 -16.70 -16.30
N PHE A 164 11.30 -15.95 -15.22
CA PHE A 164 11.73 -14.57 -15.11
C PHE A 164 13.27 -14.42 -15.13
N ASN A 165 13.97 -15.23 -14.34
CA ASN A 165 15.43 -15.22 -14.30
C ASN A 165 16.04 -15.57 -15.65
N ASP A 166 15.49 -16.57 -16.35
CA ASP A 166 15.95 -16.98 -17.68
C ASP A 166 15.71 -15.89 -18.74
N CYS A 167 14.57 -15.20 -18.70
CA CYS A 167 14.23 -14.16 -19.67
C CYS A 167 15.07 -12.88 -19.51
N PHE A 168 15.37 -12.49 -18.26
CA PHE A 168 16.00 -11.19 -17.98
C PHE A 168 17.43 -11.30 -17.42
N ASN A 169 17.97 -12.51 -17.30
CA ASN A 169 19.26 -12.78 -16.65
C ASN A 169 19.34 -12.17 -15.24
N GLU A 170 18.23 -12.30 -14.51
CA GLU A 170 18.06 -11.88 -13.11
C GLU A 170 18.36 -13.05 -12.16
N ASN A 171 18.37 -12.79 -10.85
CA ASN A 171 18.68 -13.82 -9.85
C ASN A 171 17.75 -13.73 -8.63
N ILE A 172 16.44 -13.71 -8.87
CA ILE A 172 15.44 -13.79 -7.79
C ILE A 172 15.34 -15.23 -7.26
N PRO A 173 14.94 -15.46 -6.00
CA PRO A 173 14.84 -16.80 -5.44
C PRO A 173 13.88 -17.70 -6.23
N THR A 174 14.35 -18.89 -6.62
CA THR A 174 13.57 -19.90 -7.36
C THR A 174 13.14 -21.10 -6.52
N LYS A 175 13.65 -21.24 -5.29
CA LYS A 175 13.26 -22.32 -4.38
C LYS A 175 11.97 -21.95 -3.64
N ALA A 176 11.16 -22.97 -3.31
CA ALA A 176 10.04 -22.83 -2.39
C ALA A 176 10.42 -21.99 -1.17
N MET A 177 9.58 -21.00 -0.88
CA MET A 177 9.69 -20.24 0.35
C MET A 177 9.27 -21.11 1.54
N PRO A 178 9.86 -20.90 2.73
CA PRO A 178 9.40 -21.54 3.95
C PRO A 178 7.92 -21.28 4.20
N GLU A 179 7.27 -22.14 4.98
CA GLU A 179 5.88 -21.93 5.39
C GLU A 179 5.71 -20.54 6.04
N GLY A 180 4.63 -19.83 5.68
CA GLY A 180 4.38 -18.47 6.14
C GLY A 180 5.20 -17.40 5.43
N THR A 181 5.96 -17.76 4.40
CA THR A 181 6.73 -16.84 3.56
C THR A 181 6.36 -17.02 2.09
N GLY A 182 6.41 -15.94 1.31
CA GLY A 182 6.15 -15.97 -0.13
C GLY A 182 6.95 -14.90 -0.87
N LEU A 183 7.13 -15.10 -2.17
CA LEU A 183 7.70 -14.12 -3.08
C LEU A 183 6.56 -13.44 -3.84
N PHE A 184 6.63 -12.12 -3.98
CA PHE A 184 5.56 -11.33 -4.57
C PHE A 184 6.10 -10.25 -5.49
N TYR A 185 5.47 -10.13 -6.65
CA TYR A 185 5.61 -9.01 -7.56
C TYR A 185 4.68 -7.86 -7.13
N TYR A 186 5.17 -6.62 -7.21
CA TYR A 186 4.43 -5.41 -6.83
C TYR A 186 4.84 -4.22 -7.70
N GLU A 187 3.88 -3.37 -8.08
CA GLU A 187 4.11 -2.13 -8.83
C GLU A 187 3.67 -0.90 -8.03
N TRP A 188 4.41 0.20 -8.17
CA TRP A 188 4.11 1.48 -7.53
C TRP A 188 4.34 2.67 -8.48
N PHE A 189 3.56 3.74 -8.29
CA PHE A 189 3.60 5.00 -9.06
C PHE A 189 4.49 6.08 -8.44
#